data_AF-A0A4R4IAA2-F1
#
_entry.id   AF-A0A4R4IAA2-F1
#
_cell.length_a   1.000
_cell.length_b   1.000
_cell.length_c   1.000
_cell.angle_alpha   90.00
_cell.angle_beta   90.00
_cell.angle_gamma   90.00
#
_symmetry.space_group_name_H-M   'P 1'
#
loop_
_entity.id
_entity.type
_entity.pdbx_description
1 polymer ?
#
loop_
_entity_poly.entity_id
_entity_poly.type
_entity_poly.pdbx_seq_one_letter_code
_entity_poly.pdbx_strand_id
1 'polypeptide(L)'
;MVYRYLLCSVALLAPAFAAHAVEACDIPPRFGVSETAKAVVRAACDEHRLWYRPFIDRDGRIASLGVTEAEAEHLADNGLIAWQRVAGYWRESGTLSPMGAIPGATSCMQPAGNRYTDSDCRAFLIDNPWSAAFISWVMTRAGVPGFNRSPRHIDYIRAAYQGGANASPYRLADPANEKPAPGDMLCFLRDRSTSLNHAGLIQALGSGRAGNWKSHCEVVIGANVGGDRTLYLVGGNVANTVAMRKLTLDRTGMIELPKPSQAAADAVVEAGCSPGHEEECNLNRQDWAALLKLTANVPMQGPTPVFDGNAPLPPPPDEPVPAPPTR
;
A
#
# COMPACT_ATOMS: atom_id res chain seq x y z
N MET A 1 28.52 72.92 18.74
CA MET A 1 28.38 71.97 17.62
C MET A 1 28.08 70.60 18.22
N VAL A 2 26.86 70.08 18.00
CA VAL A 2 26.41 68.79 18.53
C VAL A 2 26.67 67.72 17.48
N TYR A 3 27.57 66.77 17.76
CA TYR A 3 27.82 65.61 16.90
C TYR A 3 26.79 64.52 17.24
N ARG A 4 25.85 64.27 16.33
CA ARG A 4 24.94 63.12 16.39
C ARG A 4 25.69 61.88 15.91
N TYR A 5 25.91 60.92 16.82
CA TYR A 5 26.37 59.59 16.47
C TYR A 5 25.22 58.79 15.85
N LEU A 6 25.35 58.48 14.55
CA LEU A 6 24.48 57.54 13.85
C LEU A 6 24.92 56.12 14.23
N LEU A 7 24.13 55.41 15.04
CA LEU A 7 24.30 53.97 15.22
C LEU A 7 23.77 53.24 13.98
N CYS A 8 24.68 52.74 13.14
CA CYS A 8 24.36 51.77 12.10
C CYS A 8 24.09 50.41 12.75
N SER A 9 22.81 50.04 12.86
CA SER A 9 22.39 48.69 13.19
C SER A 9 22.65 47.77 12.01
N VAL A 10 23.73 47.00 12.06
CA VAL A 10 24.00 45.91 11.11
C VAL A 10 23.06 44.75 11.49
N ALA A 11 21.94 44.63 10.78
CA ALA A 11 21.08 43.45 10.87
C ALA A 11 21.79 42.28 10.18
N LEU A 12 22.30 41.34 10.98
CA LEU A 12 22.81 40.05 10.51
C LEU A 12 21.64 39.24 9.93
N LEU A 13 21.50 39.25 8.60
CA LEU A 13 20.67 38.32 7.86
C LEU A 13 21.33 36.93 7.90
N ALA A 14 21.01 36.14 8.93
CA ALA A 14 21.31 34.71 8.89
C ALA A 14 20.42 34.06 7.82
N PRO A 15 20.97 33.21 6.92
CA PRO A 15 20.13 32.45 6.01
C PRO A 15 19.25 31.51 6.85
N ALA A 16 17.94 31.68 6.77
CA ALA A 16 16.98 30.72 7.28
C ALA A 16 17.16 29.43 6.45
N PHE A 17 17.95 28.48 6.95
CA PHE A 17 17.90 27.13 6.45
C PHE A 17 16.48 26.64 6.65
N ALA A 18 15.72 26.48 5.56
CA ALA A 18 14.43 25.82 5.62
C ALA A 18 14.67 24.44 6.23
N ALA A 19 14.17 24.22 7.45
CA ALA A 19 14.19 22.90 8.05
C ALA A 19 13.39 22.00 7.10
N HIS A 20 14.06 21.06 6.42
CA HIS A 20 13.38 20.07 5.61
C HIS A 20 12.40 19.33 6.51
N ALA A 21 11.11 19.41 6.19
CA ALA A 21 10.10 18.61 6.87
C ALA A 21 10.47 17.14 6.68
N VAL A 22 10.72 16.44 7.79
CA VAL A 22 11.09 15.02 7.75
C VAL A 22 9.82 14.22 7.52
N GLU A 23 9.71 13.56 6.37
CA GLU A 23 8.56 12.72 6.03
C GLU A 23 8.62 11.37 6.74
N ALA A 24 7.45 10.77 7.03
CA ALA A 24 7.36 9.52 7.79
C ALA A 24 8.16 8.36 7.15
N CYS A 25 8.20 8.29 5.82
CA CYS A 25 9.00 7.29 5.10
C CYS A 25 10.51 7.53 5.21
N ASP A 26 10.96 8.77 5.42
CA ASP A 26 12.37 9.14 5.50
C ASP A 26 12.96 8.93 6.91
N ILE A 27 12.13 8.52 7.86
CA ILE A 27 12.53 8.26 9.25
C ILE A 27 12.93 6.79 9.41
N PRO A 28 14.14 6.50 9.92
CA PRO A 28 14.55 5.14 10.22
C PRO A 28 13.56 4.44 11.17
N PRO A 29 13.24 3.16 10.95
CA PRO A 29 12.40 2.40 11.86
C PRO A 29 12.94 2.44 13.29
N ARG A 30 12.04 2.51 14.27
CA ARG A 30 12.41 2.52 15.69
C ARG A 30 13.15 1.25 16.07
N PHE A 31 13.92 1.33 17.17
CA PHE A 31 14.50 0.15 17.80
C PHE A 31 13.40 -0.88 18.14
N GLY A 32 13.69 -2.17 17.94
CA GLY A 32 12.76 -3.27 18.21
C GLY A 32 11.85 -3.68 17.05
N VAL A 33 11.87 -2.97 15.92
CA VAL A 33 11.18 -3.41 14.68
C VAL A 33 11.96 -4.56 14.03
N SER A 34 11.27 -5.64 13.65
CA SER A 34 11.88 -6.82 13.03
C SER A 34 12.43 -6.53 11.62
N GLU A 35 13.39 -7.31 11.14
CA GLU A 35 13.93 -7.13 9.77
C GLU A 35 12.87 -7.31 8.69
N THR A 36 11.94 -8.27 8.88
CA THR A 36 10.77 -8.44 7.98
C THR A 36 9.94 -7.16 7.92
N ALA A 37 9.62 -6.57 9.08
CA ALA A 37 8.87 -5.33 9.13
C ALA A 37 9.62 -4.18 8.45
N LYS A 38 10.93 -4.05 8.68
CA LYS A 38 11.76 -3.04 8.00
C LYS A 38 11.74 -3.22 6.48
N ALA A 39 11.79 -4.46 5.98
CA ALA A 39 11.75 -4.75 4.55
C ALA A 39 10.38 -4.41 3.93
N VAL A 40 9.29 -4.76 4.62
CA VAL A 40 7.91 -4.40 4.19
C VAL A 40 7.74 -2.89 4.13
N VAL A 41 8.15 -2.18 5.18
CA VAL A 41 8.07 -0.71 5.25
C VAL A 41 8.91 -0.07 4.15
N ARG A 42 10.14 -0.56 3.93
CA ARG A 42 11.01 -0.06 2.86
C ARG A 42 10.36 -0.22 1.49
N ALA A 43 9.88 -1.42 1.16
CA ALA A 43 9.25 -1.69 -0.13
C ALA A 43 8.02 -0.79 -0.38
N ALA A 44 7.17 -0.58 0.63
CA ALA A 44 6.01 0.31 0.50
C ALA A 44 6.43 1.79 0.37
N CYS A 45 7.37 2.25 1.20
CA CYS A 45 7.83 3.63 1.17
C CYS A 45 8.60 3.98 -0.11
N ASP A 46 9.37 3.05 -0.68
CA ASP A 46 10.08 3.25 -1.94
C ASP A 46 9.10 3.50 -3.09
N GLU A 47 8.00 2.73 -3.16
CA GLU A 47 6.94 2.98 -4.14
C GLU A 47 6.21 4.30 -3.87
N HIS A 48 5.86 4.61 -2.62
CA HIS A 48 5.20 5.88 -2.32
C HIS A 48 6.05 7.10 -2.76
N ARG A 49 7.37 7.04 -2.59
CA ARG A 49 8.29 8.06 -3.10
C ARG A 49 8.31 8.09 -4.62
N LEU A 50 8.39 6.92 -5.25
CA LEU A 50 8.41 6.77 -6.70
C LEU A 50 7.16 7.38 -7.35
N TRP A 51 6.01 7.29 -6.69
CA TRP A 51 4.73 7.86 -7.12
C TRP A 51 4.52 9.34 -6.78
N TYR A 52 5.59 10.09 -6.49
CA TYR A 52 5.57 11.52 -6.13
C TYR A 52 4.88 11.86 -4.80
N ARG A 53 4.87 10.91 -3.84
CA ARG A 53 4.41 11.12 -2.46
C ARG A 53 2.96 11.66 -2.31
N PRO A 54 1.94 11.12 -3.03
CA PRO A 54 0.56 11.56 -2.90
C PRO A 54 0.00 11.13 -1.55
N PHE A 55 -0.85 11.94 -0.91
CA PHE A 55 -1.36 11.59 0.41
C PHE A 55 -2.75 12.11 0.73
N ILE A 56 -3.43 11.34 1.58
CA ILE A 56 -4.66 11.70 2.27
C ILE A 56 -4.28 12.20 3.66
N ASP A 57 -4.71 13.42 3.98
CA ASP A 57 -4.44 14.03 5.28
C ASP A 57 -5.31 13.42 6.40
N ARG A 58 -5.15 13.96 7.61
CA ARG A 58 -5.86 13.46 8.80
C ARG A 58 -7.36 13.75 8.78
N ASP A 59 -7.77 14.75 8.01
CA ASP A 59 -9.17 15.12 7.82
C ASP A 59 -9.82 14.31 6.70
N GLY A 60 -9.05 13.49 5.98
CA GLY A 60 -9.53 12.61 4.92
C GLY A 60 -9.56 13.26 3.54
N ARG A 61 -8.85 14.40 3.35
CA ARG A 61 -8.75 15.07 2.05
C ARG A 61 -7.53 14.58 1.28
N ILE A 62 -7.66 14.45 -0.04
CA ILE A 62 -6.50 14.26 -0.92
C ILE A 62 -5.76 15.61 -0.97
N ALA A 63 -4.73 15.75 -0.16
CA ALA A 63 -3.95 16.98 -0.06
C ALA A 63 -2.87 17.09 -1.15
N SER A 64 -2.49 15.94 -1.73
CA SER A 64 -1.59 15.87 -2.87
C SER A 64 -1.93 14.65 -3.73
N LEU A 65 -1.98 14.85 -5.05
CA LEU A 65 -2.13 13.81 -6.04
C LEU A 65 -1.09 14.02 -7.15
N GLY A 66 -0.48 12.93 -7.60
CA GLY A 66 0.46 12.92 -8.71
C GLY A 66 -0.11 12.15 -9.89
N VAL A 67 0.75 11.35 -10.52
CA VAL A 67 0.40 10.47 -11.64
C VAL A 67 -0.55 9.35 -11.17
N THR A 68 -1.51 8.98 -12.01
CA THR A 68 -2.48 7.90 -11.75
C THR A 68 -2.23 6.63 -12.58
N GLU A 69 -2.81 5.52 -12.12
CA GLU A 69 -2.52 4.12 -12.48
C GLU A 69 -2.45 3.74 -13.96
N ALA A 70 -3.08 4.49 -14.84
CA ALA A 70 -3.15 4.18 -16.27
C ALA A 70 -2.53 5.27 -17.13
N GLU A 71 -1.85 6.25 -16.55
CA GLU A 71 -1.18 7.32 -17.29
C GLU A 71 0.11 6.85 -17.96
N ALA A 72 0.47 7.56 -19.03
CA ALA A 72 1.72 7.35 -19.78
C ALA A 72 2.85 8.30 -19.32
N GLU A 73 2.69 8.92 -18.15
CA GLU A 73 3.69 9.77 -17.51
C GLU A 73 4.72 8.95 -16.74
N HIS A 74 5.95 9.45 -16.68
CA HIS A 74 7.04 8.82 -15.95
C HIS A 74 6.88 8.98 -14.44
N LEU A 75 7.28 7.96 -13.69
CA LEU A 75 7.43 8.05 -12.24
C LEU A 75 8.68 8.88 -11.88
N ALA A 76 8.84 9.19 -10.59
CA ALA A 76 9.81 10.18 -10.11
C ALA A 76 11.28 9.87 -10.45
N ASP A 77 11.60 8.64 -10.80
CA ASP A 77 12.93 8.22 -11.23
C ASP A 77 13.19 8.39 -12.74
N ASN A 78 12.21 8.90 -13.50
CA ASN A 78 12.20 8.93 -14.97
C ASN A 78 12.42 7.54 -15.61
N GLY A 79 12.12 6.47 -14.87
CA GLY A 79 12.27 5.09 -15.30
C GLY A 79 11.00 4.58 -16.00
N LEU A 80 10.18 3.83 -15.27
CA LEU A 80 8.92 3.31 -15.80
C LEU A 80 7.84 4.39 -15.82
N ILE A 81 6.96 4.30 -16.82
CA ILE A 81 5.70 5.05 -16.82
C ILE A 81 4.66 4.35 -15.93
N ALA A 82 3.73 5.13 -15.38
CA ALA A 82 2.83 4.66 -14.32
C ALA A 82 2.08 3.37 -14.66
N TRP A 83 1.45 3.27 -15.83
CA TRP A 83 0.71 2.05 -16.19
C TRP A 83 1.61 0.81 -16.30
N GLN A 84 2.85 0.97 -16.74
CA GLN A 84 3.81 -0.14 -16.80
C GLN A 84 4.20 -0.61 -15.39
N ARG A 85 4.31 0.32 -14.44
CA ARG A 85 4.58 -0.01 -13.04
C ARG A 85 3.42 -0.76 -12.41
N VAL A 86 2.19 -0.33 -12.65
CA VAL A 86 0.99 -1.03 -12.15
C VAL A 86 0.88 -2.43 -12.74
N ALA A 87 1.08 -2.59 -14.05
CA ALA A 87 1.16 -3.91 -14.68
C ALA A 87 2.30 -4.77 -14.09
N GLY A 88 3.42 -4.13 -13.72
CA GLY A 88 4.54 -4.74 -12.99
C GLY A 88 4.11 -5.35 -11.65
N TYR A 89 3.33 -4.65 -10.82
CA TYR A 89 2.83 -5.19 -9.55
C TYR A 89 2.02 -6.48 -9.75
N TRP A 90 1.17 -6.53 -10.78
CA TRP A 90 0.40 -7.73 -11.14
C TRP A 90 1.30 -8.89 -11.58
N ARG A 91 2.27 -8.64 -12.47
CA ARG A 91 3.18 -9.66 -13.00
C ARG A 91 4.13 -10.20 -11.93
N GLU A 92 4.86 -9.31 -11.26
CA GLU A 92 5.95 -9.65 -10.34
C GLU A 92 5.45 -10.29 -9.04
N SER A 93 4.21 -10.01 -8.62
CA SER A 93 3.58 -10.69 -7.49
C SER A 93 2.95 -12.03 -7.85
N GLY A 94 2.83 -12.35 -9.15
CA GLY A 94 2.14 -13.55 -9.65
C GLY A 94 0.62 -13.48 -9.59
N THR A 95 0.03 -12.33 -9.24
CA THR A 95 -1.43 -12.17 -9.14
C THR A 95 -2.12 -11.93 -10.48
N LEU A 96 -1.37 -11.72 -11.56
CA LEU A 96 -1.95 -11.55 -12.91
C LEU A 96 -2.47 -12.87 -13.49
N SER A 97 -1.80 -14.00 -13.23
CA SER A 97 -2.19 -15.29 -13.83
C SER A 97 -3.61 -15.73 -13.46
N PRO A 98 -4.06 -15.64 -12.19
CA PRO A 98 -5.45 -15.91 -11.82
C PRO A 98 -6.48 -15.02 -12.52
N MET A 99 -6.07 -13.88 -13.08
CA MET A 99 -6.93 -12.93 -13.79
C MET A 99 -7.02 -13.23 -15.29
N GLY A 100 -6.41 -14.29 -15.80
CA GLY A 100 -6.27 -14.53 -17.26
C GLY A 100 -7.58 -14.65 -18.06
N ALA A 101 -8.72 -14.88 -17.40
CA ALA A 101 -10.05 -14.88 -18.03
C ALA A 101 -10.68 -13.47 -18.11
N ILE A 102 -10.10 -12.47 -17.44
CA ILE A 102 -10.57 -11.09 -17.43
C ILE A 102 -10.02 -10.37 -18.68
N PRO A 103 -10.87 -9.63 -19.43
CA PRO A 103 -10.42 -8.83 -20.57
C PRO A 103 -9.21 -7.95 -20.22
N GLY A 104 -8.23 -7.88 -21.12
CA GLY A 104 -6.99 -7.11 -20.96
C GLY A 104 -5.92 -7.72 -20.05
N ALA A 105 -6.23 -8.73 -19.22
CA ALA A 105 -5.25 -9.33 -18.31
C ALA A 105 -4.07 -10.00 -19.06
N THR A 106 -4.37 -10.71 -20.16
CA THR A 106 -3.35 -11.35 -21.02
C THR A 106 -2.50 -10.31 -21.76
N SER A 107 -3.08 -9.18 -22.12
CA SER A 107 -2.37 -8.04 -22.71
C SER A 107 -1.37 -7.43 -21.72
N CYS A 108 -1.68 -7.42 -20.41
CA CYS A 108 -0.72 -7.00 -19.38
C CYS A 108 0.45 -7.96 -19.15
N MET A 109 0.40 -9.19 -19.68
CA MET A 109 1.55 -10.10 -19.69
C MET A 109 2.54 -9.79 -20.82
N GLN A 110 2.11 -9.05 -21.85
CA GLN A 110 2.96 -8.73 -22.98
C GLN A 110 3.95 -7.61 -22.65
N PRO A 111 5.14 -7.60 -23.27
CA PRO A 111 6.02 -6.44 -23.24
C PRO A 111 5.31 -5.19 -23.76
N ALA A 112 5.61 -4.04 -23.18
CA ALA A 112 5.08 -2.77 -23.65
C ALA A 112 5.63 -2.41 -25.04
N GLY A 113 4.89 -1.58 -25.79
CA GLY A 113 5.33 -1.04 -27.09
C GLY A 113 4.41 -1.40 -28.26
N ASN A 114 3.37 -2.21 -28.04
CA ASN A 114 2.33 -2.43 -29.03
C ASN A 114 1.05 -1.71 -28.60
N ARG A 115 0.60 -0.75 -29.41
CA ARG A 115 -0.55 0.10 -29.10
C ARG A 115 -1.82 -0.68 -28.71
N TYR A 116 -2.08 -1.83 -29.33
CA TYR A 116 -3.28 -2.61 -29.07
C TYR A 116 -3.21 -3.30 -27.71
N THR A 117 -2.12 -4.01 -27.43
CA THR A 117 -1.93 -4.68 -26.13
C THR A 117 -1.74 -3.66 -25.01
N ASP A 118 -1.07 -2.54 -25.26
CA ASP A 118 -0.87 -1.48 -24.27
C ASP A 118 -2.21 -0.82 -23.89
N SER A 119 -3.06 -0.53 -24.87
CA SER A 119 -4.39 0.07 -24.61
C SER A 119 -5.30 -0.93 -23.89
N ASP A 120 -5.29 -2.19 -24.29
CA ASP A 120 -6.08 -3.26 -23.67
C ASP A 120 -5.62 -3.57 -22.24
N CYS A 121 -4.30 -3.58 -22.00
CA CYS A 121 -3.76 -3.67 -20.65
C CYS A 121 -4.18 -2.47 -19.78
N ARG A 122 -4.08 -1.24 -20.31
CA ARG A 122 -4.50 -0.05 -19.55
C ARG A 122 -5.97 -0.08 -19.17
N ALA A 123 -6.85 -0.59 -20.04
CA ALA A 123 -8.25 -0.81 -19.70
C ALA A 123 -8.40 -1.81 -18.53
N PHE A 124 -7.68 -2.93 -18.56
CA PHE A 124 -7.64 -3.86 -17.44
C PHE A 124 -7.21 -3.20 -16.12
N LEU A 125 -6.17 -2.36 -16.13
CA LEU A 125 -5.65 -1.71 -14.92
C LEU A 125 -6.65 -0.71 -14.29
N ILE A 126 -7.47 -0.06 -15.12
CA ILE A 126 -8.53 0.86 -14.67
C ILE A 126 -9.69 0.06 -14.08
N ASP A 127 -10.13 -1.00 -14.77
CA ASP A 127 -11.33 -1.74 -14.39
C ASP A 127 -11.12 -2.71 -13.22
N ASN A 128 -9.86 -3.05 -12.92
CA ASN A 128 -9.51 -4.05 -11.91
C ASN A 128 -8.68 -3.42 -10.78
N PRO A 129 -9.23 -3.27 -9.57
CA PRO A 129 -8.52 -2.70 -8.44
C PRO A 129 -7.23 -3.44 -8.13
N TRP A 130 -6.10 -2.74 -8.18
CA TRP A 130 -4.76 -3.32 -8.10
C TRP A 130 -4.12 -3.25 -6.70
N SER A 131 -4.85 -2.74 -5.70
CA SER A 131 -4.39 -2.66 -4.31
C SER A 131 -3.89 -3.99 -3.73
N ALA A 132 -4.56 -5.11 -4.06
CA ALA A 132 -4.14 -6.44 -3.60
C ALA A 132 -2.89 -6.95 -4.34
N ALA A 133 -2.79 -6.68 -5.64
CA ALA A 133 -1.57 -6.95 -6.41
C ALA A 133 -0.38 -6.16 -5.85
N PHE A 134 -0.58 -4.89 -5.48
CA PHE A 134 0.42 -4.07 -4.81
C PHE A 134 0.86 -4.65 -3.47
N ILE A 135 -0.07 -5.04 -2.59
CA ILE A 135 0.30 -5.67 -1.30
C ILE A 135 1.05 -6.98 -1.54
N SER A 136 0.57 -7.83 -2.45
CA SER A 136 1.27 -9.08 -2.81
C SER A 136 2.67 -8.81 -3.36
N TRP A 137 2.85 -7.74 -4.14
CA TRP A 137 4.15 -7.28 -4.62
C TRP A 137 5.05 -6.80 -3.48
N VAL A 138 4.56 -5.96 -2.56
CA VAL A 138 5.30 -5.50 -1.38
C VAL A 138 5.80 -6.69 -0.55
N MET A 139 4.93 -7.66 -0.28
CA MET A 139 5.31 -8.85 0.50
C MET A 139 6.32 -9.74 -0.24
N THR A 140 6.21 -9.82 -1.57
CA THR A 140 7.19 -10.53 -2.42
C THR A 140 8.55 -9.82 -2.38
N ARG A 141 8.56 -8.50 -2.57
CA ARG A 141 9.77 -7.67 -2.56
C ARG A 141 10.47 -7.68 -1.19
N ALA A 142 9.68 -7.72 -0.11
CA ALA A 142 10.18 -7.80 1.26
C ALA A 142 10.57 -9.21 1.70
N GLY A 143 10.32 -10.25 0.87
CA GLY A 143 10.66 -11.64 1.19
C GLY A 143 9.88 -12.21 2.37
N VAL A 144 8.62 -11.80 2.56
CA VAL A 144 7.80 -12.26 3.70
C VAL A 144 7.46 -13.75 3.55
N PRO A 145 7.94 -14.63 4.45
CA PRO A 145 7.81 -16.07 4.29
C PRO A 145 6.35 -16.50 4.49
N GLY A 146 5.87 -17.38 3.60
CA GLY A 146 4.53 -17.96 3.71
C GLY A 146 3.38 -16.98 3.43
N PHE A 147 3.64 -15.77 2.93
CA PHE A 147 2.56 -14.84 2.59
C PHE A 147 1.70 -15.38 1.44
N ASN A 148 0.39 -15.46 1.65
CA ASN A 148 -0.58 -15.90 0.65
C ASN A 148 -0.82 -14.79 -0.39
N ARG A 149 -0.02 -14.74 -1.45
CA ARG A 149 -0.20 -13.79 -2.57
C ARG A 149 -1.53 -14.06 -3.27
N SER A 150 -2.33 -13.02 -3.47
CA SER A 150 -3.67 -13.14 -4.06
C SER A 150 -4.06 -11.81 -4.71
N PRO A 151 -4.87 -11.81 -5.78
CA PRO A 151 -5.50 -10.59 -6.30
C PRO A 151 -6.62 -10.04 -5.40
N ARG A 152 -6.86 -10.60 -4.21
CA ARG A 152 -7.94 -10.16 -3.29
C ARG A 152 -7.44 -10.05 -1.83
N HIS A 153 -7.69 -8.91 -1.20
CA HIS A 153 -7.33 -8.68 0.21
C HIS A 153 -8.00 -9.65 1.19
N ILE A 154 -9.24 -10.06 0.90
CA ILE A 154 -10.00 -10.96 1.78
C ILE A 154 -9.31 -12.33 1.93
N ASP A 155 -8.47 -12.73 0.98
CA ASP A 155 -7.72 -13.98 1.06
C ASP A 155 -6.60 -13.90 2.11
N TYR A 156 -5.99 -12.74 2.31
CA TYR A 156 -4.99 -12.51 3.37
C TYR A 156 -5.65 -12.48 4.74
N ILE A 157 -6.77 -11.75 4.83
CA ILE A 157 -7.57 -11.64 6.06
C ILE A 157 -8.05 -13.04 6.49
N ARG A 158 -8.56 -13.83 5.55
CA ARG A 158 -9.00 -15.21 5.80
C ARG A 158 -7.86 -16.10 6.26
N ALA A 159 -6.68 -16.03 5.62
CA ALA A 159 -5.52 -16.80 6.03
C ALA A 159 -5.08 -16.45 7.46
N ALA A 160 -5.02 -15.15 7.79
CA ALA A 160 -4.67 -14.67 9.12
C ALA A 160 -5.71 -15.05 10.20
N TYR A 161 -6.99 -15.11 9.84
CA TYR A 161 -8.06 -15.62 10.71
C TYR A 161 -7.93 -17.13 10.96
N GLN A 162 -7.75 -17.92 9.90
CA GLN A 162 -7.72 -19.39 9.97
C GLN A 162 -6.54 -19.91 10.81
N GLY A 163 -5.39 -19.24 10.78
CA GLY A 163 -4.24 -19.61 11.61
C GLY A 163 -4.38 -19.28 13.10
N GLY A 164 -5.36 -18.45 13.47
CA GLY A 164 -5.59 -18.05 14.86
C GLY A 164 -4.37 -17.40 15.52
N ALA A 165 -4.11 -17.75 16.78
CA ALA A 165 -3.00 -17.19 17.56
C ALA A 165 -1.60 -17.55 17.00
N ASN A 166 -1.50 -18.67 16.28
CA ASN A 166 -0.25 -19.17 15.70
C ASN A 166 -0.11 -18.83 14.20
N ALA A 167 -0.98 -17.97 13.67
CA ALA A 167 -0.96 -17.62 12.26
C ALA A 167 0.36 -16.96 11.87
N SER A 168 0.84 -17.29 10.68
CA SER A 168 2.05 -16.74 10.05
C SER A 168 1.80 -16.56 8.55
N PRO A 169 2.30 -15.49 7.92
CA PRO A 169 3.12 -14.43 8.51
C PRO A 169 2.32 -13.36 9.26
N TYR A 170 0.99 -13.41 9.20
CA TYR A 170 0.12 -12.47 9.89
C TYR A 170 -0.93 -13.19 10.71
N ARG A 171 -1.27 -12.63 11.87
CA ARG A 171 -2.47 -12.99 12.63
C ARG A 171 -3.50 -11.86 12.57
N LEU A 172 -4.77 -12.23 12.61
CA LEU A 172 -5.86 -11.26 12.64
C LEU A 172 -6.03 -10.72 14.08
N ALA A 173 -6.17 -9.40 14.20
CA ALA A 173 -6.47 -8.67 15.42
C ALA A 173 -7.57 -7.62 15.20
N ASP A 174 -8.14 -7.17 16.30
CA ASP A 174 -9.11 -6.07 16.31
C ASP A 174 -8.38 -4.72 16.37
N PRO A 175 -8.53 -3.85 15.36
CA PRO A 175 -7.90 -2.52 15.36
C PRO A 175 -8.38 -1.62 16.51
N ALA A 176 -9.54 -1.90 17.12
CA ALA A 176 -10.02 -1.17 18.29
C ALA A 176 -9.34 -1.58 19.60
N ASN A 177 -8.68 -2.74 19.64
CA ASN A 177 -8.13 -3.34 20.86
C ASN A 177 -6.61 -3.56 20.84
N GLU A 178 -5.97 -3.54 19.66
CA GLU A 178 -4.52 -3.68 19.54
C GLU A 178 -3.86 -2.53 18.76
N LYS A 179 -2.68 -2.09 19.22
CA LYS A 179 -1.92 -1.01 18.57
C LYS A 179 -1.30 -1.47 17.26
N PRO A 180 -1.41 -0.68 16.18
CA PRO A 180 -0.68 -0.94 14.94
C PRO A 180 0.83 -0.67 15.14
N ALA A 181 1.65 -1.43 14.43
CA ALA A 181 3.09 -1.30 14.40
C ALA A 181 3.62 -1.34 12.96
N PRO A 182 4.81 -0.77 12.67
CA PRO A 182 5.40 -0.84 11.34
C PRO A 182 5.50 -2.28 10.82
N GLY A 183 5.07 -2.50 9.58
CA GLY A 183 5.01 -3.81 8.94
C GLY A 183 3.68 -4.56 9.11
N ASP A 184 2.79 -4.11 9.99
CA ASP A 184 1.40 -4.60 10.03
C ASP A 184 0.62 -4.13 8.80
N MET A 185 -0.56 -4.70 8.55
CA MET A 185 -1.52 -4.14 7.60
C MET A 185 -2.84 -3.79 8.30
N LEU A 186 -3.40 -2.62 7.97
CA LEU A 186 -4.72 -2.22 8.40
C LEU A 186 -5.69 -2.38 7.22
N CYS A 187 -6.81 -3.05 7.44
CA CYS A 187 -7.76 -3.40 6.39
C CYS A 187 -9.18 -2.94 6.71
N PHE A 188 -9.87 -2.47 5.68
CA PHE A 188 -11.29 -2.15 5.72
C PHE A 188 -12.11 -2.98 4.74
N LEU A 189 -13.40 -3.12 5.06
CA LEU A 189 -14.41 -3.70 4.17
C LEU A 189 -15.01 -2.58 3.31
N ARG A 190 -15.35 -2.87 2.06
CA ARG A 190 -15.98 -1.90 1.15
C ARG A 190 -17.09 -2.54 0.34
N ASP A 191 -17.94 -1.73 -0.29
CA ASP A 191 -19.04 -2.17 -1.16
C ASP A 191 -20.03 -3.09 -0.43
N ARG A 192 -20.58 -2.60 0.68
CA ARG A 192 -21.48 -3.35 1.56
C ARG A 192 -22.64 -2.50 2.03
N SER A 193 -23.83 -3.10 2.06
CA SER A 193 -25.07 -2.43 2.49
C SER A 193 -25.20 -2.17 3.98
N THR A 194 -24.29 -2.73 4.78
CA THR A 194 -24.24 -2.50 6.22
C THR A 194 -22.80 -2.32 6.66
N SER A 195 -22.53 -1.31 7.48
CA SER A 195 -21.23 -1.16 8.10
C SER A 195 -20.94 -2.34 9.03
N LEU A 196 -19.76 -2.96 8.92
CA LEU A 196 -19.33 -3.99 9.88
C LEU A 196 -18.00 -3.63 10.54
N ASN A 197 -17.92 -3.91 11.83
CA ASN A 197 -16.69 -3.87 12.60
C ASN A 197 -16.01 -5.25 12.63
N HIS A 198 -14.95 -5.36 13.42
CA HIS A 198 -14.21 -6.60 13.62
C HIS A 198 -15.08 -7.81 13.99
N ALA A 199 -16.03 -7.66 14.92
CA ALA A 199 -16.91 -8.76 15.33
C ALA A 199 -17.77 -9.28 14.16
N GLY A 200 -18.30 -8.37 13.33
CA GLY A 200 -19.03 -8.72 12.13
C GLY A 200 -18.19 -9.45 11.09
N LEU A 201 -16.93 -9.03 10.91
CA LEU A 201 -15.97 -9.73 10.06
C LEU A 201 -15.70 -11.16 10.56
N ILE A 202 -15.42 -11.34 11.86
CA ILE A 202 -15.17 -12.67 12.45
C ILE A 202 -16.37 -13.60 12.26
N GLN A 203 -17.59 -13.12 12.52
CA GLN A 203 -18.80 -13.90 12.31
C GLN A 203 -18.96 -14.34 10.84
N ALA A 204 -18.68 -13.46 9.90
CA ALA A 204 -18.80 -13.76 8.47
C ALA A 204 -17.72 -14.72 7.98
N LEU A 205 -16.49 -14.60 8.49
CA LEU A 205 -15.40 -15.54 8.21
C LEU A 205 -15.72 -16.93 8.78
N GLY A 206 -16.18 -17.01 10.03
CA GLY A 206 -16.54 -18.27 10.69
C GLY A 206 -17.74 -18.99 10.05
N SER A 207 -18.64 -18.24 9.40
CA SER A 207 -19.79 -18.79 8.66
C SER A 207 -19.52 -19.01 7.17
N GLY A 208 -18.30 -18.74 6.68
CA GLY A 208 -17.95 -18.88 5.26
C GLY A 208 -18.58 -17.84 4.32
N ARG A 209 -19.25 -16.81 4.85
CA ARG A 209 -19.98 -15.79 4.07
C ARG A 209 -19.07 -14.70 3.49
N ALA A 210 -17.82 -14.64 3.92
CA ALA A 210 -16.84 -13.64 3.48
C ALA A 210 -16.00 -14.08 2.26
N GLY A 211 -16.47 -15.03 1.44
CA GLY A 211 -15.72 -15.60 0.30
C GLY A 211 -15.20 -14.55 -0.69
N ASN A 212 -16.10 -13.66 -1.14
CA ASN A 212 -15.84 -12.68 -2.21
C ASN A 212 -15.98 -11.23 -1.73
N TRP A 213 -15.82 -10.97 -0.42
CA TRP A 213 -15.99 -9.63 0.11
C TRP A 213 -14.93 -8.67 -0.45
N LYS A 214 -15.40 -7.54 -0.98
CA LYS A 214 -14.51 -6.45 -1.36
C LYS A 214 -13.92 -5.85 -0.09
N SER A 215 -12.61 -5.73 -0.08
CA SER A 215 -11.81 -5.24 1.03
C SER A 215 -10.60 -4.51 0.48
N HIS A 216 -9.92 -3.76 1.34
CA HIS A 216 -8.70 -3.04 1.02
C HIS A 216 -7.78 -3.06 2.24
N CYS A 217 -6.50 -3.33 2.03
CA CYS A 217 -5.47 -3.28 3.08
C CYS A 217 -4.37 -2.30 2.68
N GLU A 218 -3.88 -1.55 3.67
CA GLU A 218 -2.74 -0.65 3.56
C GLU A 218 -1.65 -1.07 4.57
N VAL A 219 -0.38 -0.88 4.22
CA VAL A 219 0.78 -1.21 5.08
C VAL A 219 0.98 -0.12 6.11
N VAL A 220 1.09 -0.48 7.38
CA VAL A 220 1.53 0.45 8.43
C VAL A 220 3.01 0.73 8.27
N ILE A 221 3.38 1.96 7.94
CA ILE A 221 4.79 2.37 7.79
C ILE A 221 5.35 3.03 9.06
N GLY A 222 4.48 3.60 9.88
CA GLY A 222 4.88 4.31 11.10
C GLY A 222 3.69 4.68 11.98
N ALA A 223 3.93 4.79 13.29
CA ALA A 223 2.92 5.20 14.26
C ALA A 223 3.51 6.20 15.26
N ASN A 224 2.78 7.29 15.50
CA ASN A 224 3.11 8.37 16.43
C ASN A 224 4.53 8.92 16.18
N VAL A 225 4.88 9.13 14.92
CA VAL A 225 6.23 9.53 14.49
C VAL A 225 6.52 10.93 15.03
N GLY A 226 7.64 11.11 15.74
CA GLY A 226 7.91 12.39 16.41
C GLY A 226 6.89 12.83 17.47
N GLY A 227 5.98 11.96 17.93
CA GLY A 227 4.95 12.32 18.91
C GLY A 227 3.70 13.00 18.32
N ASP A 228 3.50 12.92 17.01
CA ASP A 228 2.46 13.61 16.26
C ASP A 228 1.03 13.02 16.35
N ARG A 229 0.86 11.92 17.10
CA ARG A 229 -0.40 11.17 17.21
C ARG A 229 -0.99 10.77 15.85
N THR A 230 -0.15 10.38 14.90
CA THR A 230 -0.56 9.97 13.56
C THR A 230 -0.14 8.53 13.26
N LEU A 231 -1.04 7.75 12.68
CA LEU A 231 -0.73 6.50 12.01
C LEU A 231 -0.52 6.76 10.53
N TYR A 232 0.57 6.24 10.00
CA TYR A 232 0.94 6.37 8.61
C TYR A 232 0.77 5.03 7.91
N LEU A 233 -0.09 5.03 6.89
CA LEU A 233 -0.36 3.87 6.06
C LEU A 233 0.10 4.16 4.63
N VAL A 234 0.53 3.13 3.90
CA VAL A 234 0.80 3.22 2.46
C VAL A 234 0.05 2.10 1.75
N GLY A 235 -0.71 2.45 0.72
CA GLY A 235 -1.47 1.51 -0.10
C GLY A 235 -1.37 1.84 -1.58
N GLY A 236 -1.43 0.81 -2.42
CA GLY A 236 -1.61 0.94 -3.86
C GLY A 236 -3.08 1.03 -4.22
N ASN A 237 -3.39 1.69 -5.35
CA ASN A 237 -4.75 1.99 -5.79
C ASN A 237 -5.58 2.71 -4.71
N VAL A 238 -4.90 3.56 -3.93
CA VAL A 238 -5.54 4.54 -3.04
C VAL A 238 -5.55 5.85 -3.82
N ALA A 239 -6.75 6.37 -4.14
CA ALA A 239 -6.90 7.47 -5.09
C ALA A 239 -6.17 7.23 -6.42
N ASN A 240 -6.23 5.99 -6.92
CA ASN A 240 -5.65 5.57 -8.18
C ASN A 240 -4.11 5.67 -8.30
N THR A 241 -3.41 5.65 -7.16
CA THR A 241 -1.96 5.80 -7.06
C THR A 241 -1.39 5.00 -5.86
N VAL A 242 -0.08 5.10 -5.57
CA VAL A 242 0.53 4.62 -4.32
C VAL A 242 0.57 5.76 -3.30
N ALA A 243 -0.53 5.90 -2.55
CA ALA A 243 -0.72 7.01 -1.62
C ALA A 243 -0.40 6.63 -0.17
N MET A 244 0.02 7.64 0.58
CA MET A 244 0.05 7.60 2.03
C MET A 244 -1.29 8.06 2.60
N ARG A 245 -1.78 7.39 3.63
CA ARG A 245 -2.93 7.84 4.42
C ARG A 245 -2.51 8.13 5.85
N LYS A 246 -2.99 9.25 6.39
CA LYS A 246 -2.78 9.67 7.77
C LYS A 246 -4.06 9.45 8.58
N LEU A 247 -4.01 8.58 9.59
CA LEU A 247 -5.11 8.39 10.56
C LEU A 247 -4.72 8.97 11.92
N THR A 248 -5.70 9.47 12.67
CA THR A 248 -5.44 9.99 14.02
C THR A 248 -5.31 8.85 15.03
N LEU A 249 -4.33 8.97 15.92
CA LEU A 249 -4.15 8.10 17.08
C LEU A 249 -4.63 8.80 18.36
N ASP A 250 -5.20 8.03 19.27
CA ASP A 250 -5.52 8.50 20.61
C ASP A 250 -4.23 8.75 21.43
N ARG A 251 -4.37 9.23 22.67
CA ARG A 251 -3.21 9.46 23.55
C ARG A 251 -2.49 8.18 23.96
N THR A 252 -3.13 7.02 23.82
CA THR A 252 -2.54 5.71 24.13
C THR A 252 -1.83 5.11 22.91
N GLY A 253 -2.01 5.66 21.70
CA GLY A 253 -1.47 5.14 20.45
C GLY A 253 -2.39 4.13 19.76
N MET A 254 -3.66 4.06 20.16
CA MET A 254 -4.71 3.31 19.49
C MET A 254 -5.31 4.13 18.34
N ILE A 255 -5.86 3.45 17.34
CA ILE A 255 -6.51 4.13 16.20
C ILE A 255 -7.82 4.75 16.68
N GLU A 256 -8.01 6.05 16.45
CA GLU A 256 -9.31 6.69 16.61
C GLU A 256 -10.18 6.32 15.41
N LEU A 257 -10.86 5.16 15.50
CA LEU A 257 -11.68 4.64 14.42
C LEU A 257 -12.83 5.61 14.10
N PRO A 258 -12.89 6.17 12.89
CA PRO A 258 -14.02 7.00 12.50
C PRO A 258 -15.30 6.18 12.57
N LYS A 259 -16.39 6.82 12.99
CA LYS A 259 -17.71 6.17 12.95
C LYS A 259 -18.02 5.80 11.50
N PRO A 260 -18.48 4.57 11.21
CA PRO A 260 -18.86 4.18 9.86
C PRO A 260 -19.85 5.18 9.27
N SER A 261 -19.70 5.50 7.99
CA SER A 261 -20.68 6.32 7.29
C SER A 261 -22.02 5.56 7.26
N GLN A 262 -23.13 6.26 7.51
CA GLN A 262 -24.47 5.69 7.38
C GLN A 262 -24.92 5.60 5.90
N ALA A 263 -23.99 5.83 4.96
CA ALA A 263 -24.24 5.87 3.54
C ALA A 263 -24.54 4.46 3.01
N ALA A 264 -25.52 4.36 2.12
CA ALA A 264 -25.85 3.11 1.46
C ALA A 264 -24.68 2.62 0.59
N ALA A 265 -24.45 1.30 0.67
CA ALA A 265 -23.51 0.40 -0.03
C ALA A 265 -22.80 0.83 -1.32
N ASP A 266 -23.47 1.62 -2.16
CA ASP A 266 -23.12 1.81 -3.57
C ASP A 266 -22.70 3.25 -3.90
N ALA A 267 -22.65 4.13 -2.89
CA ALA A 267 -22.27 5.50 -3.10
C ALA A 267 -20.74 5.62 -3.26
N VAL A 268 -20.29 5.97 -4.47
CA VAL A 268 -18.89 6.32 -4.81
C VAL A 268 -18.38 7.51 -3.96
N VAL A 269 -19.30 8.25 -3.35
CA VAL A 269 -19.07 9.42 -2.51
C VAL A 269 -19.86 9.23 -1.22
N GLU A 270 -19.26 9.52 -0.06
CA GLU A 270 -19.98 9.47 1.23
C GLU A 270 -21.31 10.21 1.10
N ALA A 271 -22.41 9.60 1.55
CA ALA A 271 -23.73 10.22 1.48
C ALA A 271 -23.68 11.58 2.18
N GLY A 272 -23.71 12.66 1.39
CA GLY A 272 -23.61 14.05 1.85
C GLY A 272 -22.35 14.81 1.37
N CYS A 273 -21.24 14.12 1.09
CA CYS A 273 -20.05 14.76 0.53
C CYS A 273 -20.35 15.37 -0.85
N SER A 274 -20.18 16.69 -0.95
CA SER A 274 -20.38 17.46 -2.18
C SER A 274 -19.61 18.78 -2.10
N PRO A 275 -19.44 19.53 -3.21
CA PRO A 275 -18.82 20.86 -3.16
C PRO A 275 -19.52 21.87 -2.22
N GLY A 276 -20.78 21.64 -1.85
CA GLY A 276 -21.49 22.48 -0.88
C GLY A 276 -21.39 22.01 0.57
N HIS A 277 -20.85 20.80 0.79
CA HIS A 277 -20.75 20.11 2.08
C HIS A 277 -19.38 19.41 2.19
N GLU A 278 -18.31 20.16 1.96
CA GLU A 278 -16.94 19.62 1.96
C GLU A 278 -16.52 19.08 3.34
N GLU A 279 -17.14 19.56 4.41
CA GLU A 279 -16.98 19.06 5.78
C GLU A 279 -17.44 17.61 5.96
N GLU A 280 -18.29 17.12 5.06
CA GLU A 280 -18.81 15.75 5.05
C GLU A 280 -17.92 14.80 4.23
N CYS A 281 -16.93 15.33 3.50
CA CYS A 281 -16.00 14.55 2.69
C CYS A 281 -14.80 14.07 3.50
N ASN A 282 -14.76 12.79 3.87
CA ASN A 282 -13.64 12.22 4.61
C ASN A 282 -13.30 10.79 4.15
N LEU A 283 -12.27 10.67 3.31
CA LEU A 283 -11.82 9.37 2.78
C LEU A 283 -11.28 8.41 3.86
N ASN A 284 -11.01 8.88 5.08
CA ASN A 284 -10.57 8.03 6.19
C ASN A 284 -11.72 7.29 6.87
N ARG A 285 -12.98 7.69 6.63
CA ARG A 285 -14.19 7.02 7.15
C ARG A 285 -14.45 5.72 6.39
N GLN A 286 -13.77 4.66 6.82
CA GLN A 286 -13.91 3.32 6.29
C GLN A 286 -14.31 2.32 7.39
N ASP A 287 -14.86 1.17 6.99
CA ASP A 287 -15.12 0.03 7.87
C ASP A 287 -13.82 -0.70 8.24
N TRP A 288 -12.92 -0.02 8.96
CA TRP A 288 -11.67 -0.58 9.46
C TRP A 288 -11.96 -1.73 10.44
N ALA A 289 -11.87 -2.97 9.94
CA ALA A 289 -12.37 -4.16 10.64
C ALA A 289 -11.26 -5.19 10.96
N ALA A 290 -10.08 -5.05 10.35
CA ALA A 290 -9.00 -6.01 10.53
C ALA A 290 -7.65 -5.31 10.66
N LEU A 291 -6.92 -5.64 11.72
CA LEU A 291 -5.50 -5.38 11.85
C LEU A 291 -4.75 -6.70 11.65
N LEU A 292 -3.99 -6.84 10.58
CA LEU A 292 -3.14 -8.00 10.34
C LEU A 292 -1.78 -7.72 10.97
N LYS A 293 -1.54 -8.37 12.11
CA LYS A 293 -0.33 -8.22 12.91
C LYS A 293 0.76 -9.12 12.38
N LEU A 294 1.90 -8.54 12.01
CA LEU A 294 3.04 -9.31 11.51
C LEU A 294 3.60 -10.19 12.63
N THR A 295 3.67 -11.50 12.38
CA THR A 295 4.23 -12.51 13.30
C THR A 295 5.50 -13.14 12.74
N ALA A 296 5.70 -13.10 11.42
CA ALA A 296 6.89 -13.65 10.79
C ALA A 296 8.14 -12.82 11.04
N ASN A 297 9.21 -13.51 11.45
CA ASN A 297 10.56 -12.99 11.49
C ASN A 297 11.42 -13.80 10.53
N VAL A 298 12.03 -13.15 9.53
CA VAL A 298 13.07 -13.76 8.72
C VAL A 298 14.36 -13.74 9.54
N PRO A 299 15.02 -14.87 9.80
CA PRO A 299 16.40 -14.87 10.31
C PRO A 299 17.26 -14.11 9.30
N MET A 300 18.14 -13.19 9.73
CA MET A 300 19.08 -12.49 8.83
C MET A 300 19.81 -13.51 7.94
N GLN A 301 19.32 -13.72 6.72
CA GLN A 301 20.10 -14.30 5.65
C GLN A 301 20.76 -13.11 4.95
N GLY A 302 22.07 -13.23 4.71
CA GLY A 302 22.90 -12.18 4.14
C GLY A 302 22.34 -11.61 2.82
N PRO A 303 22.87 -10.47 2.36
CA PRO A 303 22.27 -9.69 1.29
C PRO A 303 21.92 -10.55 0.09
N THR A 304 20.62 -10.60 -0.24
CA THR A 304 20.14 -11.19 -1.48
C THR A 304 20.70 -10.41 -2.67
N PRO A 305 21.07 -11.09 -3.78
CA PRO A 305 21.55 -10.41 -4.96
C PRO A 305 20.50 -9.41 -5.45
N VAL A 306 20.94 -8.19 -5.76
CA VAL A 306 20.12 -7.21 -6.46
C VAL A 306 19.73 -7.80 -7.81
N PHE A 307 18.43 -7.88 -8.08
CA PHE A 307 17.94 -8.28 -9.39
C PHE A 307 18.29 -7.15 -10.37
N ASP A 308 19.27 -7.40 -11.23
CA ASP A 308 19.61 -6.51 -12.34
C ASP A 308 18.60 -6.76 -13.48
N GLY A 309 17.70 -5.81 -13.69
CA GLY A 309 16.66 -5.88 -14.73
C GLY A 309 17.23 -5.87 -16.17
N ASN A 310 18.54 -5.64 -16.33
CA ASN A 310 19.24 -5.68 -17.60
C ASN A 310 20.14 -6.92 -17.77
N ALA A 311 20.18 -7.83 -16.78
CA ALA A 311 20.95 -9.05 -16.91
C ALA A 311 20.34 -9.95 -17.99
N PRO A 312 21.16 -10.48 -18.94
CA PRO A 312 20.69 -11.48 -19.89
C PRO A 312 20.08 -12.66 -19.15
N LEU A 313 18.91 -13.12 -19.61
CA LEU A 313 18.31 -14.34 -19.08
C LEU A 313 19.33 -15.50 -19.17
N PRO A 314 19.43 -16.34 -18.14
CA PRO A 314 20.25 -17.55 -18.24
C PRO A 314 19.76 -18.37 -19.44
N PRO A 315 20.68 -19.01 -20.19
CA PRO A 315 20.28 -19.86 -21.30
C PRO A 315 19.31 -20.94 -20.80
N PRO A 316 18.33 -21.33 -21.63
CA PRO A 316 17.44 -22.43 -21.27
C PRO A 316 18.28 -23.67 -20.94
N PRO A 317 17.86 -24.50 -19.97
CA PRO A 317 18.55 -25.76 -19.71
C PRO A 317 18.57 -26.59 -20.98
N ASP A 318 19.74 -27.18 -21.29
CA ASP A 318 19.89 -28.07 -22.44
C ASP A 318 18.80 -29.16 -22.38
N GLU A 319 17.93 -29.18 -23.39
CA GLU A 319 16.98 -30.26 -23.54
C GLU A 319 17.76 -31.58 -23.70
N PRO A 320 17.42 -32.63 -22.94
CA PRO A 320 18.08 -33.92 -23.10
C PRO A 320 17.84 -34.45 -24.51
N VAL A 321 18.94 -34.61 -25.26
CA VAL A 321 18.95 -35.23 -26.60
C VAL A 321 18.31 -36.63 -26.50
N PRO A 322 17.26 -36.94 -27.27
CA PRO A 322 16.64 -38.26 -27.23
C PRO A 322 17.63 -39.32 -27.73
N ALA A 323 17.80 -40.37 -26.93
CA ALA A 323 18.64 -41.50 -27.28
C ALA A 323 18.12 -42.18 -28.57
N PRO A 324 19.00 -42.64 -29.47
CA PRO A 324 18.59 -43.31 -30.69
C PRO A 324 17.87 -44.62 -30.37
N PRO A 325 16.86 -45.02 -31.18
CA PRO A 325 16.09 -46.22 -30.94
C PRO A 325 16.98 -47.46 -31.02
N THR A 326 16.97 -48.27 -29.97
CA THR A 326 17.56 -49.60 -29.95
C THR A 326 16.75 -50.51 -30.89
N ARG A 327 17.46 -51.16 -31.82
CA ARG A 327 16.93 -52.22 -32.69
C ARG A 327 16.65 -53.50 -31.93
#